data_AF-A0A560QGI3-F1
#
_entry.id   AF-A0A560QGI3-F1
#
_cell.length_a   1.000
_cell.length_b   1.000
_cell.length_c   1.000
_cell.angle_alpha   90.00
_cell.angle_beta   90.00
_cell.angle_gamma   90.00
#
_symmetry.space_group_name_H-M   'P 1'
#
loop_
_entity.id
_entity.type
_entity.pdbx_description
1 polymer ?
#
loop_
_entity_poly.entity_id
_entity_poly.type
_entity_poly.pdbx_seq_one_letter_code
_entity_poly.pdbx_strand_id
1 'polypeptide(L)'
;MTESQKWAAFDIAEIRLDLMISHFDDLISHAQRRSICTAEQIARWQLEHDKLVQAKAVVTLDDQATIEWINSTYGSIVQTILQRKWHP
;
A
#
# COMPACT_ATOMS: atom_id res chain seq x y z
N MET A 1 -16.85 -15.85 -7.79
CA MET A 1 -16.42 -14.78 -8.70
C MET A 1 -16.23 -15.33 -10.10
N THR A 2 -16.59 -14.56 -11.12
CA THR A 2 -16.17 -14.81 -12.49
C THR A 2 -14.68 -14.51 -12.65
N GLU A 3 -14.06 -15.04 -13.69
CA GLU A 3 -12.66 -14.75 -14.03
C GLU A 3 -12.41 -13.23 -14.17
N SER A 4 -13.33 -12.53 -14.84
CA SER A 4 -13.27 -11.07 -14.98
C SER A 4 -13.31 -10.33 -13.64
N GLN A 5 -14.05 -10.84 -12.65
CA GLN A 5 -14.09 -10.24 -11.32
C GLN A 5 -12.78 -10.49 -10.56
N LYS A 6 -12.15 -11.66 -10.72
CA LYS A 6 -10.84 -11.95 -10.12
C LYS A 6 -9.78 -10.99 -10.63
N TRP A 7 -9.71 -10.80 -11.95
CA TRP A 7 -8.78 -9.87 -12.58
C TRP A 7 -9.00 -8.44 -12.08
N ALA A 8 -10.24 -7.96 -12.08
CA ALA A 8 -10.54 -6.61 -11.58
C ALA A 8 -10.15 -6.42 -10.10
N ALA A 9 -10.39 -7.43 -9.25
CA ALA A 9 -10.01 -7.36 -7.84
C ALA A 9 -8.49 -7.37 -7.65
N PHE A 10 -7.77 -8.17 -8.46
CA PHE A 10 -6.32 -8.25 -8.47
C PHE A 10 -5.69 -6.93 -8.94
N ASP A 11 -6.13 -6.37 -10.06
CA ASP A 11 -5.63 -5.08 -10.58
C ASP A 11 -5.78 -3.96 -9.54
N ILE A 12 -6.93 -3.90 -8.86
CA ILE A 12 -7.16 -2.93 -7.79
C ILE A 12 -6.21 -3.17 -6.61
N ALA A 13 -5.95 -4.43 -6.25
CA ALA A 13 -5.02 -4.77 -5.18
C ALA A 13 -3.59 -4.36 -5.52
N GLU A 14 -3.12 -4.62 -6.75
CA GLU A 14 -1.79 -4.18 -7.22
C GLU A 14 -1.63 -2.66 -7.17
N ILE A 15 -2.61 -1.91 -7.69
CA ILE A 15 -2.59 -0.44 -7.65
C ILE A 15 -2.53 0.07 -6.21
N ARG A 16 -3.27 -0.56 -5.29
CA ARG A 16 -3.27 -0.18 -3.87
C ARG A 16 -1.92 -0.46 -3.22
N LEU A 17 -1.31 -1.60 -3.50
CA LEU A 17 0.03 -1.93 -3.01
C LEU A 17 1.04 -0.88 -3.49
N ASP A 18 1.03 -0.53 -4.77
CA ASP A 18 1.96 0.46 -5.32
C ASP A 18 1.82 1.84 -4.70
N LEU A 19 0.58 2.30 -4.50
CA LEU A 19 0.34 3.59 -3.87
C LEU A 19 0.78 3.61 -2.41
N MET A 20 0.59 2.50 -1.68
CA MET A 20 1.01 2.41 -0.28
C MET A 20 2.53 2.27 -0.13
N ILE A 21 3.20 1.51 -1.00
CA ILE A 21 4.66 1.41 -1.06
C ILE A 21 5.25 2.80 -1.29
N SER A 22 4.81 3.50 -2.34
CA SER A 22 5.26 4.87 -2.63
C SER A 22 4.96 5.83 -1.48
N HIS A 23 3.83 5.67 -0.78
CA HIS A 23 3.51 6.51 0.37
C HIS A 23 4.50 6.32 1.54
N PHE A 24 4.88 5.08 1.84
CA PHE A 24 5.86 4.83 2.90
C PHE A 24 7.27 5.27 2.50
N ASP A 25 7.65 5.12 1.24
CA ASP A 25 8.91 5.69 0.71
C ASP A 25 8.98 7.21 0.92
N ASP A 26 7.89 7.92 0.60
CA ASP A 26 7.77 9.37 0.82
C ASP A 26 7.92 9.69 2.32
N LEU A 27 7.21 8.98 3.20
CA LEU A 27 7.25 9.20 4.65
C LEU A 27 8.65 8.98 5.24
N ILE A 28 9.29 7.86 4.89
CA ILE A 28 10.64 7.50 5.37
C ILE A 28 11.65 8.54 4.86
N SER A 29 11.59 8.89 3.58
CA SER A 29 12.47 9.90 2.98
C SER A 29 12.31 11.26 3.64
N HIS A 30 11.08 11.71 3.91
CA HIS A 30 10.81 12.97 4.58
C HIS A 30 11.28 12.97 6.04
N ALA A 31 11.09 11.86 6.75
CA ALA A 31 11.49 11.70 8.14
C ALA A 31 13.01 11.76 8.31
N GLN A 32 13.75 11.06 7.44
CA GLN A 32 15.22 11.08 7.42
C GLN A 32 15.78 12.48 7.13
N ARG A 33 15.11 13.27 6.27
CA ARG A 33 15.55 14.62 5.91
C ARG A 33 15.25 15.67 6.98
N ARG A 34 14.13 15.56 7.70
CA ARG A 34 13.65 16.62 8.61
C ARG A 34 13.86 16.32 10.10
N SER A 35 14.25 15.10 10.49
CA SER A 35 14.42 14.68 11.91
C SER A 35 13.19 14.94 12.79
N ILE A 36 11.99 14.93 12.19
CA ILE A 36 10.71 15.21 12.90
C ILE A 36 10.11 13.93 13.51
N CYS A 37 10.55 12.76 13.06
CA CYS A 37 10.00 11.48 13.46
C CYS A 37 10.98 10.73 14.37
N THR A 38 10.44 9.96 15.31
CA THR A 38 11.27 9.09 16.15
C THR A 38 11.81 7.91 15.35
N ALA A 39 12.93 7.33 15.79
CA ALA A 39 13.48 6.12 15.18
C ALA A 39 12.46 4.96 15.16
N GLU A 40 11.62 4.86 16.19
CA GLU A 40 10.55 3.87 16.29
C GLU A 40 9.47 4.08 15.22
N GLN A 41 9.07 5.33 14.94
CA GLN A 41 8.12 5.63 13.87
C GLN A 41 8.68 5.25 12.49
N ILE A 42 9.95 5.58 12.23
CA ILE A 42 10.61 5.23 10.97
C ILE A 42 10.71 3.71 10.82
N ALA A 43 11.11 2.99 11.88
CA ALA A 43 11.17 1.53 11.87
C ALA A 43 9.81 0.89 11.60
N ARG A 44 8.73 1.44 12.17
CA ARG A 44 7.37 0.98 11.89
C ARG A 44 6.99 1.17 10.42
N TRP A 45 7.30 2.32 9.83
CA TRP A 45 7.03 2.54 8.40
C TRP A 45 7.86 1.62 7.51
N GLN A 46 9.13 1.38 7.85
CA GLN A 46 9.96 0.42 7.12
C GLN A 46 9.37 -0.99 7.17
N LEU A 47 8.93 -1.44 8.35
CA LEU A 47 8.31 -2.75 8.49
C LEU A 47 7.03 -2.88 7.66
N GLU A 48 6.18 -1.86 7.64
CA GLU A 48 4.96 -1.87 6.82
C GLU A 48 5.28 -1.81 5.32
N HIS A 49 6.28 -1.02 4.91
CA HIS A 49 6.78 -0.99 3.55
C HIS A 49 7.27 -2.38 3.10
N ASP A 50 8.12 -3.03 3.89
CA ASP A 50 8.71 -4.33 3.53
C ASP A 50 7.65 -5.43 3.41
N LYS A 51 6.64 -5.42 4.29
CA LYS A 51 5.48 -6.32 4.18
C LYS A 51 4.73 -6.12 2.87
N LEU A 52 4.53 -4.88 2.44
CA LEU A 52 3.81 -4.56 1.21
C LEU A 52 4.61 -4.96 -0.04
N VAL A 53 5.92 -4.71 -0.05
CA VAL A 53 6.82 -5.18 -1.11
C VAL A 53 6.79 -6.70 -1.21
N GLN A 54 6.85 -7.40 -0.07
CA GLN A 54 6.75 -8.85 -0.04
C GLN A 54 5.38 -9.33 -0.55
N ALA A 55 4.29 -8.72 -0.09
CA ALA A 55 2.95 -9.05 -0.54
C ALA A 55 2.82 -8.88 -2.06
N LYS A 56 3.34 -7.77 -2.62
CA LYS A 56 3.34 -7.54 -4.07
C LYS A 56 4.13 -8.61 -4.83
N ALA A 57 5.25 -9.06 -4.29
CA ALA A 57 6.10 -10.05 -4.95
C ALA A 57 5.48 -11.46 -5.01
N VAL A 58 4.56 -11.78 -4.09
CA VAL A 58 4.02 -13.14 -3.94
C VAL A 58 2.52 -13.26 -4.21
N VAL A 59 1.78 -12.14 -4.27
CA VAL A 59 0.34 -12.15 -4.55
C VAL A 59 0.11 -12.68 -5.96
N THR A 60 -0.84 -13.60 -6.09
CA THR A 60 -1.23 -14.17 -7.38
C THR A 60 -2.73 -13.99 -7.57
N LEU A 61 -3.19 -14.07 -8.82
CA LEU A 61 -4.61 -13.99 -9.15
C LEU A 61 -5.46 -15.01 -8.38
N ASP A 62 -4.94 -16.17 -8.03
CA ASP A 62 -5.70 -17.19 -7.31
C ASP A 62 -5.72 -16.99 -5.79
N ASP A 63 -4.88 -16.10 -5.25
CA ASP A 63 -4.86 -15.75 -3.83
C ASP A 63 -5.93 -14.71 -3.48
N GLN A 64 -7.19 -15.13 -3.61
CA GLN A 64 -8.35 -14.27 -3.38
C GLN A 64 -8.43 -13.75 -1.95
N ALA A 65 -7.96 -14.52 -0.97
CA ALA A 65 -7.94 -14.10 0.44
C ALA A 65 -6.99 -12.90 0.65
N THR A 66 -5.77 -12.97 0.08
CA THR A 66 -4.82 -11.86 0.16
C THR A 66 -5.31 -10.65 -0.63
N ILE A 67 -5.89 -10.85 -1.82
CA ILE A 67 -6.49 -9.78 -2.63
C ILE A 67 -7.60 -9.05 -1.87
N GLU A 68 -8.53 -9.77 -1.25
CA GLU A 68 -9.61 -9.19 -0.43
C GLU A 68 -9.07 -8.45 0.79
N TRP A 69 -8.07 -9.00 1.47
CA TRP A 69 -7.42 -8.36 2.60
C TRP A 69 -6.73 -7.05 2.20
N ILE A 70 -5.96 -7.02 1.10
CA ILE A 70 -5.33 -5.80 0.57
C ILE A 70 -6.41 -4.76 0.25
N ASN A 71 -7.45 -5.20 -0.45
CA ASN A 71 -8.50 -4.32 -0.94
C ASN A 71 -9.32 -3.68 0.18
N SER A 72 -9.63 -4.44 1.23
CA SER A 72 -10.34 -3.95 2.41
C SER A 72 -9.46 -3.09 3.32
N THR A 73 -8.21 -3.48 3.53
CA THR A 73 -7.28 -2.78 4.44
C THR A 73 -6.84 -1.41 3.90
N TYR A 74 -6.51 -1.34 2.61
CA TYR A 74 -5.88 -0.14 2.04
C TYR A 74 -6.84 0.70 1.19
N GLY A 75 -8.06 0.22 0.93
CA GLY A 75 -9.01 0.93 0.06
C GLY A 75 -9.32 2.36 0.51
N SER A 76 -9.69 2.55 1.78
CA SER A 76 -10.01 3.88 2.33
C SER A 76 -8.77 4.77 2.50
N ILE A 77 -7.63 4.17 2.83
CA ILE A 77 -6.36 4.86 3.03
C ILE A 77 -5.87 5.44 1.69
N VAL A 78 -5.86 4.63 0.64
CA VAL A 78 -5.48 5.06 -0.71
C VAL A 78 -6.41 6.16 -1.21
N GLN A 79 -7.72 6.04 -0.99
CA GLN A 79 -8.68 7.10 -1.35
C GLN A 79 -8.36 8.42 -0.63
N THR A 80 -8.01 8.35 0.65
CA THR A 80 -7.62 9.53 1.43
C THR A 80 -6.31 10.14 0.94
N ILE A 81 -5.31 9.32 0.59
CA ILE A 81 -4.03 9.77 0.03
C ILE A 81 -4.26 10.49 -1.30
N LEU A 82 -5.06 9.89 -2.19
CA LEU A 82 -5.36 10.47 -3.50
C LEU A 82 -6.10 11.80 -3.37
N GLN A 83 -7.09 11.90 -2.47
CA GLN A 83 -7.78 13.17 -2.19
C GLN A 83 -6.82 14.25 -1.70
N ARG A 84 -5.88 13.91 -0.80
CA ARG A 84 -4.90 14.87 -0.28
C ARG A 84 -3.86 15.29 -1.32
N LYS A 85 -3.45 14.38 -2.22
CA LYS A 85 -2.51 14.71 -3.32
C LYS A 85 -3.18 15.53 -4.44
N TRP A 86 -4.52 15.54 -4.55
CA TRP A 86 -5.26 16.24 -5.61
C TRP A 86 -5.87 17.59 -5.19
N HIS A 87 -5.67 18.02 -3.94
CA HIS A 87 -6.03 19.37 -3.51
C HIS A 87 -4.77 20.26 -3.47
N PRO A 88 -4.55 21.12 -4.50
CA PRO A 88 -3.52 22.15 -4.47
C PRO A 88 -3.83 23.27 -3.46
#